data_AF-X1N831-F1
#
_entry.id   AF-X1N831-F1
#
_cell.length_a   1.000
_cell.length_b   1.000
_cell.length_c   1.000
_cell.angle_alpha   90.00
_cell.angle_beta   90.00
_cell.angle_gamma   90.00
#
_symmetry.space_group_name_H-M   'P 1'
#
loop_
_entity.id
_entity.type
_entity.pdbx_description
1 polymer ?
#
loop_
_entity_poly.entity_id
_entity_poly.type
_entity_poly.pdbx_seq_one_letter_code
_entity_poly.pdbx_strand_id
1 'polypeptide(L)'
;KDRTEEEITAGANENPIGSGAYLYESHGADRMVWVRNDKWWATELLGLKPAPKRIVDLINASNNVSLGMVLKGELDLSNNFLPGVADLVNWGYVTTYYPEAPYMLSANTAFLFMNLTKKPMDDPTFRRAVSFAINVNQIVNVAYANLVTAKKNVSM
;
A
#
# COMPACT_ATOMS: atom_id res chain seq x y z
N LYS A 1 0.03 -33.90 11.45
CA LYS A 1 -1.43 -34.04 11.61
C LYS A 1 -2.03 -33.72 10.27
N ASP A 2 -2.76 -34.65 9.70
CA ASP A 2 -3.38 -34.49 8.39
C ASP A 2 -4.64 -33.63 8.56
N ARG A 3 -4.67 -32.47 7.90
CA ARG A 3 -5.82 -31.57 7.84
C ARG A 3 -6.77 -32.08 6.75
N THR A 4 -8.08 -31.86 6.91
CA THR A 4 -9.07 -32.18 5.87
C THR A 4 -8.93 -31.20 4.68
N GLU A 5 -9.47 -31.58 3.52
CA GLU A 5 -9.49 -30.70 2.34
C GLU A 5 -10.17 -29.36 2.65
N GLU A 6 -11.32 -29.38 3.34
CA GLU A 6 -12.06 -28.19 3.72
C GLU A 6 -11.30 -27.31 4.72
N GLU A 7 -10.58 -27.92 5.69
CA GLU A 7 -9.68 -27.18 6.58
C GLU A 7 -8.54 -26.49 5.82
N ILE A 8 -8.12 -27.05 4.68
CA ILE A 8 -7.07 -26.49 3.82
C ILE A 8 -7.65 -25.39 2.91
N THR A 9 -8.85 -25.56 2.34
CA THR A 9 -9.39 -24.66 1.31
C THR A 9 -10.30 -23.54 1.85
N ALA A 10 -10.92 -23.72 3.01
CA ALA A 10 -11.86 -22.76 3.59
C ALA A 10 -11.41 -22.15 4.94
N GLY A 11 -10.35 -22.70 5.54
CA GLY A 11 -9.81 -22.19 6.81
C GLY A 11 -9.01 -20.90 6.67
N ALA A 12 -8.82 -20.17 7.77
CA ALA A 12 -8.02 -18.94 7.83
C ALA A 12 -6.52 -19.14 7.55
N ASN A 13 -6.06 -20.40 7.45
CA ASN A 13 -4.65 -20.79 7.30
C ASN A 13 -3.75 -20.18 8.39
N GLU A 14 -4.21 -20.26 9.65
CA GLU A 14 -3.41 -19.86 10.81
C GLU A 14 -2.08 -20.62 10.84
N ASN A 15 -1.00 -19.92 11.23
CA ASN A 15 0.38 -20.42 11.16
C ASN A 15 0.77 -20.85 9.74
N PRO A 16 0.69 -19.94 8.75
CA PRO A 16 0.94 -20.27 7.36
C PRO A 16 2.38 -20.76 7.17
N ILE A 17 2.53 -21.84 6.42
CA ILE A 17 3.85 -22.37 6.01
C ILE A 17 4.13 -21.86 4.60
N GLY A 18 5.16 -21.03 4.48
CA GLY A 18 5.62 -20.47 3.20
C GLY A 18 7.12 -20.65 2.98
N SER A 19 7.59 -20.29 1.79
CA SER A 19 9.01 -20.36 1.39
C SER A 19 9.75 -19.02 1.53
N GLY A 20 9.09 -18.01 2.12
CA GLY A 20 9.58 -16.64 2.22
C GLY A 20 10.66 -16.43 3.28
N ALA A 21 11.21 -15.22 3.27
CA ALA A 21 12.27 -14.81 4.20
C ALA A 21 11.78 -14.48 5.62
N TYR A 22 10.46 -14.45 5.83
CA TYR A 22 9.80 -14.24 7.11
C TYR A 22 8.73 -15.31 7.33
N LEU A 23 8.52 -15.67 8.60
CA LEU A 23 7.52 -16.62 9.09
C LEU A 23 6.53 -15.88 9.99
N TYR A 24 5.32 -16.43 10.11
CA TYR A 24 4.35 -15.96 11.09
C TYR A 24 4.89 -16.15 12.51
N GLU A 25 4.77 -15.13 13.36
CA GLU A 25 5.09 -15.21 14.80
C GLU A 25 3.83 -15.04 15.65
N SER A 26 3.10 -13.93 15.48
CA SER A 26 1.85 -13.67 16.20
C SER A 26 1.03 -12.57 15.50
N HIS A 27 -0.21 -12.36 15.92
CA HIS A 27 -1.01 -11.20 15.53
C HIS A 27 -1.89 -10.76 16.70
N GLY A 28 -2.38 -9.53 16.62
CA GLY A 28 -3.38 -8.96 17.52
C GLY A 28 -4.39 -8.15 16.72
N ALA A 29 -5.33 -7.50 17.42
CA ALA A 29 -6.34 -6.67 16.76
C ALA A 29 -5.76 -5.45 16.01
N ASP A 30 -4.51 -5.07 16.31
CA ASP A 30 -3.84 -3.88 15.79
C ASP A 30 -2.57 -4.18 14.97
N ARG A 31 -2.15 -5.46 14.84
CA ARG A 31 -0.87 -5.81 14.21
C ARG A 31 -0.74 -7.24 13.73
N MET A 32 0.13 -7.44 12.76
CA MET A 32 0.69 -8.73 12.36
C MET A 32 2.21 -8.72 12.62
N VAL A 33 2.73 -9.76 13.28
CA VAL A 33 4.16 -9.88 13.60
C VAL A 33 4.76 -11.03 12.80
N TRP A 34 5.76 -10.68 12.00
CA TRP A 34 6.56 -11.61 11.22
C TRP A 34 7.97 -11.71 11.80
N VAL A 35 8.50 -12.92 11.89
CA VAL A 35 9.88 -13.18 12.35
C VAL A 35 10.75 -13.69 11.21
N ARG A 36 11.97 -13.20 11.08
CA ARG A 36 12.88 -13.60 10.01
C ARG A 36 13.16 -15.11 10.05
N ASN A 37 13.04 -15.76 8.90
CA ASN A 37 13.43 -17.14 8.68
C ASN A 37 14.95 -17.24 8.54
N ASP A 38 15.66 -17.52 9.64
CA ASP A 38 17.13 -17.68 9.61
C ASP A 38 17.59 -18.91 8.80
N LYS A 39 16.66 -19.79 8.37
CA LYS A 39 16.90 -20.94 7.48
C LYS A 39 16.36 -20.70 6.06
N TRP A 40 16.13 -19.43 5.68
CA TRP A 40 15.62 -19.12 4.34
C TRP A 40 16.62 -19.55 3.27
N TRP A 41 16.16 -20.36 2.32
CA TRP A 41 16.96 -21.00 1.28
C TRP A 41 17.80 -20.02 0.45
N ALA A 42 17.30 -18.81 0.19
CA ALA A 42 18.02 -17.82 -0.62
C ALA A 42 19.21 -17.19 0.12
N THR A 43 19.35 -17.42 1.43
CA THR A 43 20.55 -17.01 2.16
C THR A 43 21.77 -17.75 1.64
N GLU A 44 21.66 -19.06 1.45
CA GLU A 44 22.74 -19.90 0.93
C GLU A 44 22.85 -19.78 -0.59
N LEU A 45 21.73 -19.85 -1.31
CA LEU A 45 21.74 -19.90 -2.78
C LEU A 45 22.02 -18.53 -3.43
N LEU A 46 21.56 -17.44 -2.81
CA LEU A 46 21.62 -16.09 -3.41
C LEU A 46 22.41 -15.09 -2.54
N GLY A 47 22.91 -15.49 -1.37
CA GLY A 47 23.57 -14.57 -0.44
C GLY A 47 22.64 -13.50 0.16
N LEU A 48 21.32 -13.66 0.04
CA LEU A 48 20.35 -12.65 0.48
C LEU A 48 19.93 -12.89 1.94
N LYS A 49 20.06 -11.86 2.78
CA LYS A 49 19.63 -11.92 4.18
C LYS A 49 18.95 -10.62 4.60
N PRO A 50 17.62 -10.62 4.86
CA PRO A 50 16.94 -9.44 5.38
C PRO A 50 17.53 -9.01 6.73
N ALA A 51 17.78 -7.72 6.89
CA ALA A 51 18.36 -7.18 8.12
C ALA A 51 17.39 -7.27 9.33
N PRO A 52 16.11 -6.86 9.24
CA PRO A 52 15.21 -6.85 10.39
C PRO A 52 14.94 -8.27 10.92
N LYS A 53 15.08 -8.48 12.23
CA LYS A 53 14.70 -9.76 12.86
C LYS A 53 13.18 -9.93 12.91
N ARG A 54 12.45 -8.83 13.05
CA ARG A 54 10.98 -8.80 13.01
C ARG A 54 10.49 -7.69 12.10
N ILE A 55 9.34 -7.92 11.48
CA ILE A 55 8.52 -6.90 10.85
C ILE A 55 7.20 -6.89 11.61
N VAL A 56 6.86 -5.74 12.20
CA VAL A 56 5.57 -5.53 12.86
C VAL A 56 4.75 -4.67 11.92
N ASP A 57 3.81 -5.30 11.23
CA ASP A 57 2.89 -4.63 10.32
C ASP A 57 1.69 -4.13 11.12
N LEU A 58 1.50 -2.82 11.14
CA LEU A 58 0.54 -2.13 12.01
C LEU A 58 -0.74 -1.83 11.24
N ILE A 59 -1.87 -2.17 11.85
CA ILE A 59 -3.18 -1.81 11.33
C ILE A 59 -3.40 -0.32 11.65
N ASN A 60 -3.30 0.50 10.61
CA ASN A 60 -3.47 1.94 10.71
C ASN A 60 -4.95 2.33 10.56
N ALA A 61 -5.52 3.01 11.57
CA ALA A 61 -6.92 3.43 11.53
C ALA A 61 -7.17 4.60 10.56
N SER A 62 -6.17 5.44 10.28
CA SER A 62 -6.22 6.52 9.29
C SER A 62 -4.83 7.06 8.96
N ASN A 63 -4.70 7.78 7.85
CA ASN A 63 -3.46 8.47 7.46
C ASN A 63 -2.93 9.44 8.53
N ASN A 64 -3.82 10.13 9.26
CA ASN A 64 -3.43 11.07 10.32
C ASN A 64 -2.81 10.37 11.52
N VAL A 65 -3.29 9.16 11.85
CA VAL A 65 -2.69 8.34 12.92
C VAL A 65 -1.29 7.92 12.50
N SER A 66 -1.11 7.42 11.28
CA SER A 66 0.20 7.05 10.76
C SER A 66 1.19 8.21 10.72
N LEU A 67 0.73 9.41 10.35
CA LEU A 67 1.56 10.62 10.42
C LEU A 67 2.04 10.89 11.85
N GLY A 68 1.16 10.79 12.84
CA GLY A 68 1.54 10.93 14.25
C GLY A 68 2.59 9.92 14.70
N MET A 69 2.50 8.68 14.22
CA MET A 69 3.48 7.62 14.52
C MET A 69 4.84 7.89 13.89
N VAL A 70 4.87 8.36 12.63
CA VAL A 70 6.11 8.79 11.95
C VAL A 70 6.80 9.90 12.74
N LEU A 71 6.06 10.94 13.14
CA LEU A 71 6.62 12.07 13.89
C LEU A 71 7.20 11.68 15.26
N LYS A 72 6.70 10.60 15.86
CA LYS A 72 7.19 10.04 17.13
C LYS A 72 8.32 9.01 16.95
N GLY A 73 8.66 8.62 15.73
CA GLY A 73 9.59 7.53 15.46
C GLY A 73 9.03 6.15 15.79
N GLU A 74 7.71 5.99 15.80
CA GLU A 74 7.02 4.71 16.05
C GLU A 74 6.77 3.91 14.76
N LEU A 75 7.06 4.49 13.59
CA LEU A 75 6.91 3.87 12.28
C LEU A 75 8.16 4.10 11.42
N ASP A 76 8.90 3.03 11.12
CA ASP A 76 10.14 3.09 10.34
C ASP A 76 9.90 3.09 8.82
N LEU A 77 8.89 2.37 8.36
CA LEU A 77 8.53 2.22 6.95
C LEU A 77 7.04 2.48 6.76
N SER A 78 6.70 3.57 6.07
CA SER A 78 5.31 3.94 5.78
C SER A 78 4.99 3.79 4.30
N ASN A 79 3.90 3.09 3.99
CA ASN A 79 3.26 3.12 2.67
C ASN A 79 1.91 3.86 2.69
N ASN A 80 1.59 4.57 3.78
CA ASN A 80 0.41 5.42 3.86
C ASN A 80 0.61 6.71 3.06
N PHE A 81 -0.49 7.33 2.64
CA PHE A 81 -0.44 8.72 2.19
C PHE A 81 -0.21 9.63 3.39
N LEU A 82 0.90 10.39 3.38
CA LEU A 82 1.23 11.37 4.42
C LEU A 82 1.04 12.79 3.85
N PRO A 83 0.04 13.57 4.33
CA PRO A 83 -0.10 14.95 3.90
C PRO A 83 1.12 15.77 4.34
N GLY A 84 1.56 16.72 3.50
CA GLY A 84 2.72 17.56 3.80
C GLY A 84 4.07 16.85 3.71
N VAL A 85 4.19 15.78 2.90
CA VAL A 85 5.46 15.01 2.79
C VAL A 85 6.67 15.87 2.41
N ALA A 86 6.50 16.94 1.63
CA ALA A 86 7.56 17.88 1.31
C ALA A 86 8.18 18.50 2.58
N ASP A 87 7.34 18.92 3.52
CA ASP A 87 7.79 19.49 4.79
C ASP A 87 8.45 18.42 5.67
N LEU A 88 7.89 17.20 5.69
CA LEU A 88 8.49 16.08 6.45
C LEU A 88 9.88 15.71 5.95
N VAL A 89 10.11 15.74 4.63
CA VAL A 89 11.43 15.55 4.02
C VAL A 89 12.36 16.71 4.40
N ASN A 90 11.91 17.96 4.25
CA ASN A 90 12.70 19.15 4.57
C ASN A 90 13.11 19.21 6.05
N TRP A 91 12.24 18.76 6.95
CA TRP A 91 12.51 18.67 8.38
C TRP A 91 13.33 17.44 8.77
N GLY A 92 13.60 16.53 7.83
CA GLY A 92 14.40 15.32 8.06
C GLY A 92 13.67 14.20 8.81
N TYR A 93 12.34 14.24 8.89
CA TYR A 93 11.55 13.17 9.52
C TYR A 93 11.47 11.91 8.66
N VAL A 94 11.49 12.06 7.32
CA VAL A 94 11.35 10.94 6.39
C VAL A 94 12.29 11.07 5.20
N THR A 95 12.66 9.93 4.64
CA THR A 95 13.24 9.82 3.30
C THR A 95 12.21 9.20 2.37
N THR A 96 12.14 9.68 1.13
CA THR A 96 11.21 9.21 0.11
C THR A 96 11.96 8.63 -1.10
N TYR A 97 11.24 8.13 -2.11
CA TYR A 97 11.89 7.51 -3.27
C TYR A 97 12.66 8.55 -4.11
N TYR A 98 12.04 9.70 -4.38
CA TYR A 98 12.71 10.85 -4.95
C TYR A 98 12.98 11.88 -3.84
N PRO A 99 14.18 12.48 -3.77
CA PRO A 99 14.49 13.47 -2.73
C PRO A 99 13.66 14.77 -2.88
N GLU A 100 13.10 15.00 -4.06
CA GLU A 100 12.27 16.16 -4.40
C GLU A 100 10.95 15.72 -5.03
N ALA A 101 10.04 16.68 -5.26
CA ALA A 101 8.75 16.42 -5.89
C ALA A 101 8.92 15.63 -7.21
N PRO A 102 8.09 14.59 -7.45
CA PRO A 102 6.86 14.25 -6.72
C PRO A 102 7.06 13.34 -5.50
N TYR A 103 8.30 13.07 -5.07
CA TYR A 103 8.70 12.21 -3.93
C TYR A 103 8.38 10.71 -4.09
N MET A 104 7.28 10.37 -4.77
CA MET A 104 6.75 9.02 -4.89
C MET A 104 6.86 8.50 -6.32
N LEU A 105 7.01 7.18 -6.46
CA LEU A 105 6.79 6.49 -7.73
C LEU A 105 5.29 6.39 -8.04
N SER A 106 4.95 6.39 -9.33
CA SER A 106 3.62 5.98 -9.78
C SER A 106 3.45 4.47 -9.56
N ALA A 107 2.48 4.08 -8.72
CA ALA A 107 2.21 2.67 -8.42
C ALA A 107 1.15 2.03 -9.33
N ASN A 108 0.10 2.78 -9.67
CA ASN A 108 -1.04 2.28 -10.44
C ASN A 108 -1.78 3.43 -11.13
N THR A 109 -2.84 3.11 -11.89
CA THR A 109 -3.80 4.10 -12.36
C THR A 109 -5.05 4.05 -11.49
N ALA A 110 -5.40 5.18 -10.87
CA ALA A 110 -6.67 5.32 -10.16
C ALA A 110 -7.83 5.45 -11.17
N PHE A 111 -8.89 4.66 -10.98
CA PHE A 111 -10.06 4.63 -11.86
C PHE A 111 -11.37 4.71 -11.07
N LEU A 112 -12.37 5.35 -11.67
CA LEU A 112 -13.76 5.25 -11.23
C LEU A 112 -14.41 4.05 -11.91
N PHE A 113 -14.65 2.98 -11.16
CA PHE A 113 -15.48 1.87 -11.63
C PHE A 113 -16.96 2.23 -11.50
N MET A 114 -17.69 2.17 -12.61
CA MET A 114 -19.13 2.39 -12.65
C MET A 114 -19.86 1.04 -12.70
N ASN A 115 -20.90 0.86 -11.89
CA ASN A 115 -21.68 -0.37 -11.87
C ASN A 115 -22.62 -0.44 -13.07
N LEU A 116 -22.21 -1.17 -14.11
CA LEU A 116 -22.93 -1.25 -15.39
C LEU A 116 -24.29 -1.99 -15.30
N THR A 117 -24.62 -2.58 -14.15
CA THR A 117 -25.94 -3.23 -13.92
C THR A 117 -26.97 -2.28 -13.30
N LYS A 118 -26.58 -1.03 -13.00
CA LYS A 118 -27.42 -0.04 -12.34
C LYS A 118 -27.59 1.19 -13.23
N LYS A 119 -28.83 1.55 -13.54
CA LYS A 119 -29.14 2.80 -14.28
C LYS A 119 -28.72 4.03 -13.46
N PRO A 120 -28.18 5.10 -14.09
CA PRO A 120 -27.90 5.25 -15.53
C PRO A 120 -26.47 4.82 -15.96
N MET A 121 -25.73 4.11 -15.10
CA MET A 121 -24.34 3.70 -15.40
C MET A 121 -24.24 2.62 -16.50
N ASP A 122 -25.36 1.98 -16.86
CA ASP A 122 -25.46 1.05 -18.00
C ASP A 122 -25.30 1.77 -19.36
N ASP A 123 -25.69 3.05 -19.47
CA ASP A 123 -25.56 3.85 -20.70
C ASP A 123 -24.12 4.35 -20.95
N PRO A 124 -23.46 3.96 -22.07
CA PRO A 124 -22.13 4.46 -22.41
C PRO A 124 -22.06 5.97 -22.61
N THR A 125 -23.15 6.61 -23.07
CA THR A 125 -23.21 8.07 -23.26
C THR A 125 -23.13 8.78 -21.91
N PHE A 126 -23.91 8.32 -20.93
CA PHE A 126 -23.82 8.80 -19.56
C PHE A 126 -22.41 8.66 -18.97
N ARG A 127 -21.79 7.48 -19.12
CA ARG A 127 -20.41 7.25 -18.61
C ARG A 127 -19.38 8.19 -19.25
N ARG A 128 -19.50 8.45 -20.55
CA ARG A 128 -18.66 9.43 -21.26
C ARG A 128 -18.92 10.86 -20.76
N ALA A 129 -20.17 11.23 -20.51
CA ALA A 129 -20.48 12.53 -19.92
C ALA A 129 -19.83 12.70 -18.54
N VAL A 130 -19.87 11.68 -17.67
CA VAL A 130 -19.18 11.68 -16.37
C VAL A 130 -17.68 11.88 -16.53
N SER A 131 -17.03 11.23 -17.51
CA SER A 131 -15.58 11.40 -17.71
C SER A 131 -15.18 12.83 -18.06
N PHE A 132 -16.03 13.55 -18.81
CA PHE A 132 -15.81 14.99 -19.10
C PHE A 132 -16.13 15.90 -17.90
N ALA A 133 -17.01 15.46 -16.99
CA ALA A 133 -17.37 16.21 -15.80
C ALA A 133 -16.29 16.17 -14.69
N ILE A 134 -15.38 15.18 -14.72
CA ILE A 134 -14.33 15.02 -13.71
C ILE A 134 -13.16 15.97 -14.02
N ASN A 135 -12.91 16.92 -13.12
CA ASN A 135 -11.72 17.78 -13.17
C ASN A 135 -10.50 17.08 -12.54
N VAL A 136 -9.72 16.37 -13.37
CA VAL A 136 -8.51 15.65 -12.91
C VAL A 136 -7.46 16.59 -12.33
N ASN A 137 -7.31 17.81 -12.87
CA ASN A 137 -6.35 18.77 -12.36
C ASN A 137 -6.71 19.23 -10.94
N GLN A 138 -8.00 19.38 -10.64
CA GLN A 138 -8.44 19.68 -9.28
C GLN A 138 -8.08 18.53 -8.32
N ILE A 139 -8.20 17.28 -8.74
CA ILE A 139 -7.80 16.11 -7.93
C ILE A 139 -6.29 16.13 -7.67
N VAL A 140 -5.48 16.31 -8.72
CA VAL A 140 -4.00 16.39 -8.61
C VAL A 140 -3.57 17.49 -7.64
N ASN A 141 -4.18 18.67 -7.74
CA ASN A 141 -3.78 19.84 -6.97
C ASN A 141 -4.29 19.77 -5.52
N VAL A 142 -5.57 19.46 -5.32
CA VAL A 142 -6.22 19.58 -4.01
C VAL A 142 -6.05 18.32 -3.17
N ALA A 143 -6.28 17.14 -3.74
CA ALA A 143 -6.22 15.90 -2.98
C ALA A 143 -4.78 15.42 -2.79
N TYR A 144 -3.91 15.64 -3.79
CA TYR A 144 -2.55 15.12 -3.79
C TYR A 144 -1.47 16.18 -3.70
N ALA A 145 -1.80 17.48 -3.64
CA ALA A 145 -0.79 18.55 -3.55
C ALA A 145 0.34 18.43 -4.59
N ASN A 146 0.01 18.01 -5.82
CA ASN A 146 0.95 17.75 -6.92
C ASN A 146 1.93 16.57 -6.73
N LEU A 147 1.68 15.68 -5.75
CA LEU A 147 2.45 14.44 -5.57
C LEU A 147 2.18 13.39 -6.66
N VAL A 148 1.19 13.61 -7.52
CA VAL A 148 0.84 12.73 -8.62
C VAL A 148 0.62 13.53 -9.89
N THR A 149 0.76 12.89 -11.05
CA THR A 149 0.44 13.50 -12.34
C THR A 149 -0.89 12.96 -12.87
N ALA A 150 -1.63 13.79 -13.62
CA ALA A 150 -2.73 13.29 -14.43
C ALA A 150 -2.23 12.21 -15.40
N LYS A 151 -3.04 11.18 -15.65
CA LYS A 151 -2.72 10.18 -16.68
C LYS A 151 -2.55 10.91 -18.02
N LYS A 152 -1.43 10.68 -18.72
CA LYS A 152 -1.27 11.17 -20.10
C LYS A 152 -2.39 10.59 -20.95
N ASN A 153 -3.11 11.46 -21.68
CA ASN A 153 -4.10 11.03 -22.65
C ASN A 153 -3.42 10.09 -23.65
N VAL A 154 -3.81 8.83 -23.65
CA VAL A 154 -3.55 7.94 -24.78
C VAL A 154 -4.61 8.33 -25.80
N SER A 155 -4.19 8.87 -26.93
CA SER A 155 -5.08 9.09 -28.07
C SER A 155 -5.81 7.77 -28.35
N MET A 156 -7.12 7.76 -28.12
CA MET A 156 -8.01 6.72 -28.65
C MET A 156 -8.24 6.97 -30.13
#